data_AF-A0A2M7ML21-F1
#
_entry.id   AF-A0A2M7ML21-F1
#
_cell.length_a   1.000
_cell.length_b   1.000
_cell.length_c   1.000
_cell.angle_alpha   90.00
_cell.angle_beta   90.00
_cell.angle_gamma   90.00
#
_symmetry.space_group_name_H-M   'P 1'
#
loop_
_entity.id
_entity.type
_entity.pdbx_description
1 polymer ?
#
loop_
_entity_poly.entity_id
_entity_poly.type
_entity_poly.pdbx_seq_one_letter_code
_entity_poly.pdbx_strand_id
1 'polypeptide(L)'
;MLSLNKKIFVGIFFLFLFMFIGCDRDSKNPSIPIEDYLSDNQKLLTHLKKNFDPQTEVALYSQFDADSNKEILVVKETKPSKTDKWGLKIQLLTVDSLIKKDEVFLPEMSTTESICKTQRMDSSSSYDLFYYNSGSFYLGSSGGEIFAYLVDFPGKQIYYAHLIISPNKPAALFISKNCEERKVKDFYLNLFKLDRPELVVIQKDISIE
;
A
#
# COMPACT_ATOMS: atom_id res chain seq x y z
N MET A 1 -13.43 -49.40 -49.37
CA MET A 1 -13.90 -48.20 -50.09
C MET A 1 -14.37 -47.17 -49.09
N LEU A 2 -13.63 -46.08 -48.89
CA LEU A 2 -14.18 -44.85 -48.31
C LEU A 2 -13.79 -43.73 -49.26
N SER A 3 -14.66 -43.45 -50.23
CA SER A 3 -14.52 -42.25 -51.05
C SER A 3 -14.93 -41.06 -50.19
N LEU A 4 -13.99 -40.53 -49.42
CA LEU A 4 -14.19 -39.24 -48.76
C LEU A 4 -14.37 -38.19 -49.85
N ASN A 5 -15.55 -37.58 -49.86
CA ASN A 5 -16.00 -36.63 -50.84
C ASN A 5 -15.03 -35.43 -50.85
N LYS A 6 -14.32 -35.17 -51.97
CA LYS A 6 -13.28 -34.13 -52.09
C LYS A 6 -13.75 -32.74 -51.64
N LYS A 7 -15.07 -32.48 -51.65
CA LYS A 7 -15.68 -31.22 -51.19
C LYS A 7 -15.67 -31.07 -49.65
N ILE A 8 -15.70 -32.17 -48.89
CA ILE A 8 -15.67 -32.15 -47.42
C ILE A 8 -14.26 -31.88 -46.90
N PHE A 9 -13.23 -32.35 -47.62
CA PHE A 9 -11.84 -32.15 -47.25
C PHE A 9 -11.38 -30.69 -47.37
N VAL A 10 -11.89 -29.95 -48.36
CA VAL A 10 -11.61 -28.52 -48.54
C VAL A 10 -12.28 -27.66 -47.45
N GLY A 11 -13.46 -28.07 -46.97
CA GLY A 11 -14.16 -27.37 -45.89
C GLY A 11 -13.46 -27.49 -44.53
N ILE A 12 -12.90 -28.67 -44.23
CA ILE A 12 -12.17 -28.91 -42.97
C ILE A 12 -10.81 -28.18 -42.97
N PHE A 13 -10.15 -28.08 -44.13
CA PHE A 13 -8.88 -27.35 -44.25
C PHE A 13 -9.05 -25.84 -44.03
N PHE A 14 -10.17 -25.25 -44.48
CA PHE A 14 -10.49 -23.84 -44.20
C PHE A 14 -10.88 -23.58 -42.74
N LEU A 15 -11.48 -24.56 -42.04
CA LEU A 15 -11.82 -24.43 -40.62
C LEU A 15 -10.57 -24.44 -39.71
N PHE A 16 -9.52 -25.17 -40.10
CA PHE A 16 -8.25 -25.20 -39.36
C PHE A 16 -7.36 -23.97 -39.61
N LEU A 17 -7.53 -23.27 -40.75
CA LEU A 17 -6.72 -22.09 -41.07
C LEU A 17 -7.06 -20.85 -40.21
N PHE A 18 -8.25 -20.81 -39.59
CA PHE A 18 -8.66 -19.73 -38.70
C PHE A 18 -8.27 -19.93 -37.23
N MET A 19 -7.75 -21.09 -36.84
CA MET A 19 -7.33 -21.34 -35.44
C MET A 19 -5.92 -20.85 -35.10
N PHE A 20 -5.15 -20.34 -36.07
CA PHE A 20 -3.79 -19.85 -35.83
C PHE A 20 -3.65 -18.32 -35.81
N ILE A 21 -4.75 -17.57 -35.85
CA ILE A 21 -4.76 -16.17 -35.36
C ILE A 21 -4.99 -16.23 -33.85
N GLY A 22 -4.14 -16.99 -33.16
CA GLY A 22 -3.88 -16.75 -31.75
C GLY A 22 -3.29 -15.36 -31.70
N CYS A 23 -4.04 -14.42 -31.14
CA CYS A 23 -3.54 -13.12 -30.78
C CYS A 23 -2.47 -13.38 -29.72
N ASP A 24 -1.24 -13.62 -30.18
CA ASP A 24 -0.05 -13.61 -29.34
C ASP A 24 0.12 -12.14 -28.96
N ARG A 25 -0.74 -11.69 -28.03
CA ARG A 25 -0.43 -10.55 -27.20
C ARG A 25 0.64 -11.07 -26.27
N ASP A 26 1.86 -11.14 -26.79
CA ASP A 26 3.01 -10.65 -26.07
C ASP A 26 2.60 -9.27 -25.57
N SER A 27 1.94 -9.21 -24.41
CA SER A 27 1.84 -8.00 -23.63
C SER A 27 3.25 -7.76 -23.10
N LYS A 28 4.15 -7.37 -24.01
CA LYS A 28 5.21 -6.46 -23.65
C LYS A 28 4.47 -5.28 -23.07
N ASN A 29 4.38 -5.27 -21.74
CA ASN A 29 3.87 -4.12 -21.00
C ASN A 29 4.63 -2.94 -21.62
N PRO A 30 3.97 -2.04 -22.36
CA PRO A 30 4.68 -0.94 -22.99
C PRO A 30 5.48 -0.28 -21.88
N SER A 31 6.80 -0.14 -22.06
CA SER A 31 7.66 0.47 -21.04
C SER A 31 7.04 1.83 -20.73
N ILE A 32 6.40 1.91 -19.57
CA ILE A 32 5.65 3.09 -19.20
C ILE A 32 6.73 4.10 -18.80
N PRO A 33 6.89 5.23 -19.51
CA PRO A 33 7.92 6.21 -19.17
C PRO A 33 7.51 6.86 -17.86
N ILE A 34 7.92 6.25 -16.75
CA ILE A 34 7.51 6.59 -15.39
C ILE A 34 8.47 7.63 -14.82
N GLU A 35 9.70 7.68 -15.33
CA GLU A 35 10.82 8.48 -14.85
C GLU A 35 10.48 9.96 -14.71
N ASP A 36 9.72 10.50 -15.65
CA ASP A 36 9.28 11.91 -15.66
C ASP A 36 8.33 12.27 -14.50
N TYR A 37 7.72 11.27 -13.86
CA TYR A 37 6.76 11.44 -12.78
C TYR A 37 7.33 11.11 -11.41
N LEU A 38 8.48 10.44 -11.34
CA LEU A 38 9.06 9.95 -10.09
C LEU A 38 9.50 11.06 -9.13
N SER A 39 9.65 12.29 -9.63
CA SER A 39 9.98 13.46 -8.82
C SER A 39 8.75 14.13 -8.18
N ASP A 40 7.53 13.75 -8.58
CA ASP A 40 6.28 14.39 -8.19
C ASP A 40 5.18 13.35 -7.96
N ASN A 41 4.89 13.07 -6.69
CA ASN A 41 3.91 12.07 -6.28
C ASN A 41 2.50 12.35 -6.84
N GLN A 42 2.11 13.61 -7.10
CA GLN A 42 0.81 13.91 -7.68
C GLN A 42 0.74 13.54 -9.16
N LYS A 43 1.83 13.81 -9.91
CA LYS A 43 1.94 13.37 -11.30
C LYS A 43 2.02 11.85 -11.39
N LEU A 44 2.79 11.21 -10.50
CA LEU A 44 2.87 9.76 -10.41
C LEU A 44 1.49 9.15 -10.12
N LEU A 45 0.76 9.68 -9.14
CA LEU A 45 -0.61 9.26 -8.82
C LEU A 45 -1.54 9.37 -10.03
N THR A 46 -1.53 10.53 -10.70
CA THR A 46 -2.36 10.77 -11.89
C THR A 46 -2.03 9.77 -12.99
N HIS A 47 -0.75 9.49 -13.19
CA HIS A 47 -0.26 8.53 -14.16
C HIS A 47 -0.72 7.09 -13.82
N LEU A 48 -0.57 6.66 -12.56
CA LEU A 48 -0.98 5.32 -12.12
C LEU A 48 -2.50 5.13 -12.15
N LYS A 49 -3.29 6.17 -11.80
CA LYS A 49 -4.75 6.14 -11.96
C LYS A 49 -5.16 5.88 -13.42
N LYS A 50 -4.41 6.43 -14.39
CA LYS A 50 -4.71 6.30 -15.82
C LYS A 50 -4.26 4.95 -16.41
N ASN A 51 -3.08 4.46 -16.02
CA ASN A 51 -2.40 3.38 -16.73
C ASN A 51 -2.24 2.07 -15.94
N PHE A 52 -2.53 2.07 -14.63
CA PHE A 52 -2.33 0.92 -13.76
C PHE A 52 -3.62 0.53 -13.03
N ASP A 53 -4.07 1.38 -12.10
CA ASP A 53 -5.26 1.12 -11.30
C ASP A 53 -5.97 2.43 -10.97
N PRO A 54 -7.18 2.67 -11.51
CA PRO A 54 -7.93 3.89 -11.29
C PRO A 54 -8.36 4.11 -9.83
N GLN A 55 -8.30 3.07 -8.98
CA GLN A 55 -8.61 3.14 -7.55
C GLN A 55 -7.40 3.50 -6.67
N THR A 56 -6.21 3.72 -7.27
CA THR A 56 -5.02 4.13 -6.52
C THR A 56 -5.25 5.49 -5.87
N GLU A 57 -5.25 5.62 -4.55
CA GLU A 57 -5.44 6.91 -3.88
C GLU A 57 -4.14 7.57 -3.46
N VAL A 58 -3.08 6.77 -3.24
CA VAL A 58 -1.75 7.28 -2.92
C VAL A 58 -0.71 6.58 -3.78
N ALA A 59 0.26 7.35 -4.26
CA ALA A 59 1.44 6.86 -4.94
C ALA A 59 2.71 7.50 -4.36
N LEU A 60 3.69 6.69 -3.98
CA LEU A 60 4.98 7.14 -3.43
C LEU A 60 6.13 6.46 -4.17
N TYR A 61 7.17 7.21 -4.50
CA TYR A 61 8.41 6.67 -5.06
C TYR A 61 9.55 6.75 -4.05
N SER A 62 10.11 5.61 -3.66
CA SER A 62 11.20 5.53 -2.69
C SER A 62 11.98 4.24 -2.81
N GLN A 63 13.04 4.08 -2.02
CA GLN A 63 13.72 2.80 -1.88
C GLN A 63 13.11 2.08 -0.67
N PHE A 64 12.23 1.08 -0.87
CA PHE A 64 11.60 0.35 0.23
C PHE A 64 12.33 -0.96 0.58
N ASP A 65 13.34 -1.33 -0.21
CA ASP A 65 14.23 -2.46 0.03
C ASP A 65 15.70 -2.03 -0.16
N ALA A 66 16.57 -2.50 0.75
CA ALA A 66 17.99 -2.17 0.76
C ALA A 66 18.71 -2.66 -0.49
N ASP A 67 18.28 -3.80 -1.03
CA ASP A 67 18.94 -4.51 -2.13
C ASP A 67 18.31 -4.21 -3.50
N SER A 68 17.22 -3.43 -3.53
CA SER A 68 16.54 -3.08 -4.77
C SER A 68 16.83 -1.66 -5.23
N ASN A 69 16.62 -1.42 -6.53
CA ASN A 69 16.38 -0.07 -7.03
C ASN A 69 15.15 0.54 -6.32
N LYS A 70 14.97 1.85 -6.50
CA LYS A 70 13.75 2.51 -6.05
C LYS A 70 12.51 1.86 -6.67
N GLU A 71 11.40 1.95 -5.95
CA GLU A 71 10.14 1.24 -6.18
C GLU A 71 8.98 2.22 -6.02
N ILE A 72 7.81 1.78 -6.48
CA ILE A 72 6.57 2.53 -6.38
C ILE A 72 5.66 1.84 -5.37
N LEU A 73 5.22 2.59 -4.37
CA LEU A 73 4.21 2.16 -3.44
C LEU A 73 2.86 2.75 -3.84
N VAL A 74 1.85 1.89 -3.96
CA VAL A 74 0.47 2.23 -4.27
C VAL A 74 -0.42 1.88 -3.08
N VAL A 75 -1.28 2.81 -2.67
CA VAL A 75 -2.32 2.56 -1.66
C VAL A 75 -3.69 2.73 -2.29
N LYS A 76 -4.61 1.82 -1.98
CA LYS A 76 -6.02 1.94 -2.32
C LYS A 76 -6.92 1.40 -1.23
N GLU A 77 -8.11 1.96 -1.14
CA GLU A 77 -9.16 1.43 -0.27
C GLU A 77 -9.83 0.22 -0.95
N THR A 78 -9.99 -0.87 -0.21
CA THR A 78 -10.61 -2.08 -0.75
C THR A 78 -11.21 -2.93 0.36
N LYS A 79 -12.14 -3.80 -0.03
CA LYS A 79 -12.62 -4.92 0.79
C LYS A 79 -12.09 -6.22 0.17
N PRO A 80 -10.98 -6.79 0.67
CA PRO A 80 -10.44 -8.04 0.15
C PRO A 80 -11.44 -9.19 0.29
N SER A 81 -11.51 -10.09 -0.70
CA SER A 81 -12.46 -11.21 -0.68
C SER A 81 -12.29 -12.18 0.50
N LYS A 82 -11.13 -12.15 1.16
CA LYS A 82 -10.82 -13.01 2.32
C LYS A 82 -11.19 -12.39 3.66
N THR A 83 -11.59 -11.12 3.70
CA THR A 83 -11.88 -10.39 4.94
C THR A 83 -13.16 -9.60 4.77
N ASP A 84 -14.05 -9.63 5.77
CA ASP A 84 -15.27 -8.82 5.71
C ASP A 84 -15.05 -7.33 6.01
N LYS A 85 -13.81 -6.97 6.37
CA LYS A 85 -13.40 -5.60 6.72
C LYS A 85 -12.96 -4.82 5.47
N TRP A 86 -13.43 -3.59 5.37
CA TRP A 86 -12.83 -2.57 4.52
C TRP A 86 -11.47 -2.15 5.09
N GLY A 87 -10.57 -1.67 4.24
CA GLY A 87 -9.28 -1.17 4.70
C GLY A 87 -8.37 -0.73 3.56
N LEU A 88 -7.10 -0.54 3.87
CA LEU A 88 -6.07 -0.13 2.93
C LEU A 88 -5.31 -1.34 2.41
N LYS A 89 -5.28 -1.50 1.09
CA LYS A 89 -4.33 -2.37 0.42
C LYS A 89 -3.15 -1.53 -0.05
N ILE A 90 -1.96 -1.93 0.39
CA ILE A 90 -0.69 -1.27 0.09
C ILE A 90 0.11 -2.25 -0.76
N GLN A 91 0.52 -1.83 -1.95
CA GLN A 91 1.22 -2.67 -2.92
C GLN A 91 2.56 -2.04 -3.27
N LEU A 92 3.61 -2.85 -3.26
CA LEU A 92 4.95 -2.45 -3.71
C LEU A 92 5.15 -2.96 -5.14
N LEU A 93 5.48 -2.04 -6.05
CA LEU A 93 5.60 -2.29 -7.49
C LEU A 93 7.03 -1.96 -7.97
N THR A 94 7.51 -2.73 -8.94
CA THR A 94 8.71 -2.35 -9.72
C THR A 94 8.43 -1.13 -10.58
N VAL A 95 9.40 -0.22 -10.73
CA VAL A 95 9.25 1.00 -11.55
C VAL A 95 8.99 0.67 -13.03
N ASP A 96 9.86 -0.12 -13.65
CA ASP A 96 9.89 -0.26 -15.12
C ASP A 96 8.67 -0.99 -15.70
N SER A 97 8.04 -1.87 -14.91
CA SER A 97 7.02 -2.80 -15.40
C SER A 97 5.74 -2.81 -14.58
N LEU A 98 5.68 -2.06 -13.48
CA LEU A 98 4.58 -2.05 -12.51
C LEU A 98 4.19 -3.44 -11.99
N ILE A 99 5.12 -4.40 -12.01
CA ILE A 99 4.91 -5.73 -11.46
C ILE A 99 4.91 -5.63 -9.94
N LYS A 100 3.90 -6.24 -9.32
CA LYS A 100 3.77 -6.31 -7.87
C LYS A 100 4.83 -7.23 -7.26
N LYS A 101 5.65 -6.68 -6.36
CA LYS A 101 6.63 -7.42 -5.56
C LYS A 101 6.03 -7.91 -4.24
N ASP A 102 5.29 -7.05 -3.57
CA ASP A 102 4.69 -7.36 -2.26
C ASP A 102 3.37 -6.62 -2.02
N GLU A 103 2.63 -7.04 -1.01
CA GLU A 103 1.32 -6.49 -0.64
C GLU A 103 1.05 -6.65 0.87
N VAL A 104 0.52 -5.58 1.47
CA VAL A 104 0.05 -5.56 2.86
C VAL A 104 -1.40 -5.04 2.89
N PHE A 105 -2.19 -5.52 3.84
CA PHE A 105 -3.54 -5.03 4.10
C PHE A 105 -3.66 -4.50 5.54
N LEU A 106 -4.10 -3.26 5.68
CA LEU A 106 -4.43 -2.64 6.98
C LEU A 106 -5.96 -2.54 7.10
N PRO A 107 -6.60 -3.35 7.97
CA PRO A 107 -8.06 -3.33 8.13
C PRO A 107 -8.54 -2.05 8.80
N GLU A 108 -9.77 -1.65 8.50
CA GLU A 108 -10.51 -0.55 9.13
C GLU A 108 -9.86 0.83 8.99
N MET A 109 -8.93 0.97 8.04
CA MET A 109 -8.24 2.22 7.74
C MET A 109 -8.78 2.87 6.45
N SER A 110 -8.68 4.20 6.37
CA SER A 110 -9.06 5.00 5.19
C SER A 110 -7.93 5.98 4.82
N THR A 111 -7.86 6.34 3.55
CA THR A 111 -6.99 7.39 3.02
C THR A 111 -7.54 8.79 3.25
N THR A 112 -8.85 8.92 3.54
CA THR A 112 -9.52 10.20 3.81
C THR A 112 -8.91 10.87 5.04
N GLU A 113 -8.45 12.12 4.88
CA GLU A 113 -7.82 12.92 5.95
C GLU A 113 -6.56 12.29 6.59
N SER A 114 -6.07 11.20 6.01
CA SER A 114 -4.88 10.50 6.48
C SER A 114 -3.59 11.11 5.93
N ILE A 115 -2.48 10.84 6.61
CA ILE A 115 -1.14 11.15 6.13
C ILE A 115 -0.47 9.85 5.69
N CYS A 116 -0.13 9.78 4.40
CA CYS A 116 0.64 8.70 3.81
C CYS A 116 1.96 9.26 3.28
N LYS A 117 3.10 8.79 3.79
CA LYS A 117 4.43 9.22 3.33
C LYS A 117 5.49 8.15 3.53
N THR A 118 6.67 8.39 2.98
CA THR A 118 7.86 7.60 3.25
C THR A 118 8.50 8.05 4.57
N GLN A 119 9.09 7.11 5.30
CA GLN A 119 9.78 7.38 6.55
C GLN A 119 11.10 6.62 6.62
N ARG A 120 12.21 7.36 6.55
CA ARG A 120 13.54 6.85 6.90
C ARG A 120 13.70 6.88 8.41
N MET A 121 14.04 5.77 9.05
CA MET A 121 14.15 5.73 10.52
C MET A 121 15.36 6.49 11.06
N ASP A 122 16.49 6.42 10.36
CA ASP A 122 17.72 7.15 10.69
C ASP A 122 18.62 7.29 9.45
N SER A 123 19.68 8.10 9.54
CA SER A 123 20.62 8.33 8.44
C SER A 123 21.42 7.09 8.04
N SER A 124 21.48 6.05 8.89
CA SER A 124 22.12 4.77 8.59
C SER A 124 21.21 3.76 7.90
N SER A 125 19.91 4.00 7.85
CA SER A 125 18.94 3.11 7.24
C SER A 125 19.09 3.13 5.72
N SER A 126 19.24 1.96 5.11
CA SER A 126 19.43 1.80 3.65
C SER A 126 18.13 1.88 2.85
N TYR A 127 16.97 1.85 3.52
CA TYR A 127 15.65 1.89 2.90
C TYR A 127 14.66 2.70 3.74
N ASP A 128 13.54 3.07 3.10
CA ASP A 128 12.41 3.79 3.66
C ASP A 128 11.29 2.82 4.05
N LEU A 129 10.55 3.18 5.09
CA LEU A 129 9.32 2.50 5.48
C LEU A 129 8.13 3.28 4.94
N PHE A 130 6.99 2.61 4.76
CA PHE A 130 5.72 3.30 4.53
C PHE A 130 5.12 3.74 5.86
N TYR A 131 4.91 5.04 6.03
CA TYR A 131 4.23 5.60 7.18
C TYR A 131 2.79 6.00 6.83
N TYR A 132 1.85 5.48 7.61
CA TYR A 132 0.46 5.88 7.60
C TYR A 132 0.08 6.46 8.96
N ASN A 133 -0.73 7.51 8.94
CA ASN A 133 -1.38 8.06 10.12
C ASN A 133 -2.83 8.40 9.73
N SER A 134 -3.80 7.89 10.48
CA SER A 134 -5.22 8.08 10.18
C SER A 134 -5.70 9.53 10.24
N GLY A 135 -4.87 10.44 10.78
CA GLY A 135 -5.34 11.75 11.21
C GLY A 135 -6.25 11.63 12.44
N SER A 136 -6.83 12.75 12.85
CA SER A 136 -7.82 12.77 13.94
C SER A 136 -9.09 12.04 13.48
N PHE A 137 -9.30 10.81 13.94
CA PHE A 137 -10.58 10.14 13.76
C PHE A 137 -11.57 10.74 14.78
N TYR A 138 -12.42 11.67 14.34
CA TYR A 138 -13.37 12.36 15.23
C TYR A 138 -14.75 12.52 14.57
N LEU A 139 -15.72 11.73 15.04
CA LEU A 139 -17.15 12.02 14.92
C LEU A 139 -17.66 12.58 16.26
N GLY A 140 -17.38 13.86 16.54
CA GLY A 140 -18.32 14.72 17.26
C GLY A 140 -18.29 14.82 18.81
N SER A 141 -17.28 14.33 19.54
CA SER A 141 -17.38 14.27 21.02
C SER A 141 -16.11 14.61 21.81
N SER A 142 -15.32 15.64 21.45
CA SER A 142 -14.17 16.13 22.26
C SER A 142 -13.08 15.09 22.68
N GLY A 143 -13.21 13.81 22.30
CA GLY A 143 -12.28 12.68 22.38
C GLY A 143 -12.21 11.91 21.04
N GLY A 144 -11.10 11.24 20.74
CA GLY A 144 -10.91 10.49 19.49
C GLY A 144 -9.55 9.81 19.36
N GLU A 145 -9.38 9.11 18.25
CA GLU A 145 -8.35 8.10 18.07
C GLU A 145 -7.45 8.43 16.87
N ILE A 146 -6.15 8.14 16.99
CA ILE A 146 -5.18 8.22 15.89
C ILE A 146 -4.43 6.90 15.80
N PHE A 147 -4.58 6.22 14.66
CA PHE A 147 -3.87 5.00 14.33
C PHE A 147 -2.67 5.36 13.45
N ALA A 148 -1.47 4.97 13.87
CA ALA A 148 -0.24 5.20 13.13
C ALA A 148 0.49 3.88 12.86
N TYR A 149 0.85 3.64 11.60
CA TYR A 149 1.53 2.42 11.15
C TYR A 149 2.84 2.76 10.44
N LEU A 150 3.86 1.92 10.68
CA LEU A 150 5.06 1.84 9.86
C LEU A 150 5.10 0.44 9.24
N VAL A 151 5.12 0.35 7.93
CA VAL A 151 5.21 -0.91 7.19
C VAL A 151 6.63 -1.07 6.66
N ASP A 152 7.28 -2.15 7.11
CA ASP A 152 8.61 -2.59 6.72
C ASP A 152 8.48 -3.81 5.81
N PHE A 153 8.64 -3.59 4.50
CA PHE A 153 8.51 -4.66 3.50
C PHE A 153 9.64 -5.70 3.60
N PRO A 154 10.94 -5.33 3.67
CA PRO A 154 12.02 -6.29 3.85
C PRO A 154 11.87 -7.13 5.13
N GLY A 155 11.56 -6.47 6.24
CA GLY A 155 11.36 -7.13 7.53
C GLY A 155 10.06 -7.93 7.61
N LYS A 156 9.10 -7.69 6.69
CA LYS A 156 7.72 -8.19 6.73
C LYS A 156 7.03 -7.87 8.06
N GLN A 157 7.27 -6.66 8.56
CA GLN A 157 6.75 -6.19 9.83
C GLN A 157 5.84 -4.99 9.64
N ILE A 158 4.82 -4.93 10.50
CA ILE A 158 3.94 -3.77 10.63
C ILE A 158 4.04 -3.30 12.08
N TYR A 159 4.66 -2.16 12.29
CA TYR A 159 4.70 -1.49 13.59
C TYR A 159 3.45 -0.62 13.73
N TYR A 160 2.92 -0.54 14.95
CA TYR A 160 1.64 0.09 15.21
C TYR A 160 1.68 0.92 16.50
N ALA A 161 1.08 2.09 16.46
CA ALA A 161 0.79 2.91 17.63
C ALA A 161 -0.62 3.48 17.55
N HIS A 162 -1.24 3.63 18.71
CA HIS A 162 -2.60 4.14 18.88
C HIS A 162 -2.60 5.26 19.91
N LEU A 163 -2.88 6.48 19.47
CA LEU A 163 -3.11 7.60 20.36
C LEU A 163 -4.60 7.74 20.64
N ILE A 164 -4.94 7.73 21.92
CA ILE A 164 -6.29 7.90 22.43
C ILE A 164 -6.38 9.25 23.14
N ILE A 165 -7.29 10.10 22.68
CA ILE A 165 -7.55 11.42 23.26
C ILE A 165 -8.93 11.37 23.90
N SER A 166 -9.05 11.79 25.15
CA SER A 166 -10.32 11.86 25.86
C SER A 166 -10.49 13.20 26.56
N PRO A 167 -11.72 13.73 26.66
CA PRO A 167 -11.97 14.93 27.45
C PRO A 167 -11.52 14.71 28.90
N ASN A 168 -10.83 15.70 29.48
CA ASN A 168 -10.45 15.73 30.89
C ASN A 168 -9.54 14.58 31.38
N LYS A 169 -8.87 13.87 30.47
CA LYS A 169 -7.84 12.89 30.79
C LYS A 169 -6.58 13.15 29.95
N PRO A 170 -5.37 12.84 30.46
CA PRO A 170 -4.18 12.83 29.63
C PRO A 170 -4.36 11.93 28.42
N ALA A 171 -3.80 12.31 27.28
CA ALA A 171 -3.76 11.44 26.11
C ALA A 171 -3.04 10.12 26.46
N ALA A 172 -3.54 9.00 25.97
CA ALA A 172 -2.93 7.70 26.19
C ALA A 172 -2.33 7.18 24.88
N LEU A 173 -1.09 6.71 24.91
CA LEU A 173 -0.41 6.17 23.75
C LEU A 173 -0.12 4.69 23.97
N PHE A 174 -0.74 3.84 23.17
CA PHE A 174 -0.34 2.45 23.03
C PHE A 174 0.69 2.32 21.90
N ILE A 175 1.73 1.50 22.12
CA ILE A 175 2.71 1.12 21.10
C ILE A 175 2.76 -0.41 21.10
N SER A 176 2.62 -1.01 19.92
CA SER A 176 2.57 -2.46 19.77
C SER A 176 3.85 -3.14 20.26
N LYS A 177 3.71 -4.38 20.74
CA LYS A 177 4.81 -5.12 21.38
C LYS A 177 5.98 -5.41 20.45
N ASN A 178 5.72 -5.52 19.14
CA ASN A 178 6.76 -5.75 18.13
C ASN A 178 7.62 -4.50 17.84
N CYS A 179 7.33 -3.35 18.44
CA CYS A 179 8.19 -2.16 18.43
C CYS A 179 9.33 -2.27 19.46
N GLU A 180 10.08 -3.37 19.41
CA GLU A 180 11.20 -3.62 20.33
C GLU A 180 12.42 -2.75 20.01
N GLU A 181 12.58 -2.42 18.73
CA GLU A 181 13.63 -1.53 18.26
C GLU A 181 13.43 -0.12 18.81
N ARG A 182 14.44 0.35 19.55
CA ARG A 182 14.42 1.67 20.20
C ARG A 182 14.05 2.79 19.23
N LYS A 183 14.57 2.78 18.00
CA LYS A 183 14.29 3.81 16.99
C LYS A 183 12.81 3.87 16.60
N VAL A 184 12.13 2.73 16.49
CA VAL A 184 10.70 2.66 16.16
C VAL A 184 9.86 3.19 17.32
N LYS A 185 10.20 2.76 18.54
CA LYS A 185 9.53 3.25 19.75
C LYS A 185 9.73 4.76 19.94
N ASP A 186 10.96 5.24 19.79
CA ASP A 186 11.31 6.66 19.92
C ASP A 186 10.63 7.49 18.81
N PHE A 187 10.49 6.97 17.59
CA PHE A 187 9.73 7.61 16.52
C PHE A 187 8.28 7.88 16.94
N TYR A 188 7.54 6.87 17.41
CA TYR A 188 6.15 7.07 17.83
C TYR A 188 6.02 7.98 19.06
N LEU A 189 6.93 7.84 20.03
CA LEU A 189 6.93 8.72 21.20
C LEU A 189 7.16 10.17 20.79
N ASN A 190 8.13 10.44 19.93
CA ASN A 190 8.46 11.79 19.48
C ASN A 190 7.36 12.38 18.60
N LEU A 191 6.76 11.55 17.74
CA LEU A 191 5.63 11.94 16.88
C LEU A 191 4.48 12.54 17.70
N PHE A 192 4.06 11.87 18.77
CA PHE A 192 2.90 12.30 19.53
C PHE A 192 3.23 13.24 20.70
N LYS A 193 4.41 13.13 21.31
CA LYS A 193 4.82 14.03 22.42
C LYS A 193 5.03 15.47 21.99
N LEU A 194 5.33 15.71 20.71
CA LEU A 194 5.47 17.06 20.17
C LEU A 194 4.18 17.87 20.36
N ASP A 195 3.04 17.26 20.04
CA ASP A 195 1.73 17.90 20.13
C ASP A 195 1.03 17.64 21.48
N ARG A 196 1.41 16.55 22.16
CA ARG A 196 0.82 16.11 23.45
C ARG A 196 1.91 15.77 24.48
N PRO A 197 2.60 16.76 25.06
CA PRO A 197 3.65 16.51 26.05
C PRO A 197 3.17 15.75 27.30
N GLU A 198 1.88 15.84 27.61
CA GLU A 198 1.22 15.20 28.75
C GLU A 198 0.90 13.71 28.54
N LEU A 199 1.16 13.15 27.36
CA LEU A 199 0.73 11.79 27.05
C LEU A 199 1.35 10.74 27.99
N VAL A 200 0.57 9.71 28.27
CA VAL A 200 0.97 8.56 29.09
C VAL A 200 1.03 7.31 28.22
N VAL A 201 2.13 6.57 28.29
CA VAL A 201 2.28 5.31 27.57
C VAL A 201 1.55 4.20 28.31
N ILE A 202 0.65 3.51 27.61
CA ILE A 202 -0.13 2.38 28.15
C ILE A 202 0.37 1.06 27.56
N GLN A 203 0.24 -0.03 28.33
CA GLN A 203 0.73 -1.36 27.92
C GLN A 203 -0.30 -2.21 27.17
N LYS A 204 -1.57 -1.87 27.31
CA LYS A 204 -2.69 -2.56 26.66
C LYS A 204 -3.39 -1.56 25.77
N ASP A 205 -3.69 -2.01 24.57
CA ASP A 205 -4.50 -1.23 23.65
C ASP A 205 -5.94 -1.12 24.16
N ILE A 206 -6.59 -0.02 23.82
CA ILE A 206 -7.95 0.29 24.21
C ILE A 206 -8.65 0.77 22.94
N SER A 207 -9.78 0.17 22.61
CA SER A 207 -10.69 0.70 21.60
C SER A 207 -11.79 1.48 22.31
N ILE A 208 -12.05 2.70 21.85
CA ILE A 208 -13.22 3.47 22.28
C ILE A 208 -14.36 3.08 21.33
N GLU A 209 -15.08 2.00 21.66
CA GLU A 209 -16.38 1.68 21.02
C GLU A 209 -17.48 2.67 21.40
#